data_AF-A0A1H6CR88-F1
#
_entry.id   AF-A0A1H6CR88-F1
#
_cell.length_a   1.000
_cell.length_b   1.000
_cell.length_c   1.000
_cell.angle_alpha   90.00
_cell.angle_beta   90.00
_cell.angle_gamma   90.00
#
_symmetry.space_group_name_H-M   'P 1'
#
loop_
_entity.id
_entity.type
_entity.pdbx_description
1 polymer ?
#
loop_
_entity_poly.entity_id
_entity_poly.type
_entity_poly.pdbx_seq_one_letter_code
_entity_poly.pdbx_strand_id
1 'polypeptide(L)'
;MGIQGRIPVEFGQVFPHGVFATDAAQPLENYDTKQQKIDKETGLPVWVVNVYDADPTAKHKASAIRVRVLAKVCPVLPEPVMGPFRPVEFTGMTVTPYVEVAGKNPKGEPITRVAYSYRATGVQAPGGAGRAARPAGKDAA
;
A
#
# COMPACT_ATOMS: atom_id res chain seq x y z
N MET A 1 16.70 17.13 15.87
CA MET A 1 16.56 15.74 15.35
C MET A 1 15.57 15.75 14.20
N GLY A 2 15.82 14.98 13.14
CA GLY A 2 14.98 14.90 11.94
C GLY A 2 13.78 13.96 12.10
N ILE A 3 13.29 13.41 10.99
CA ILE A 3 12.16 12.45 10.93
C ILE A 3 12.34 11.33 11.97
N GLN A 4 11.31 11.11 12.80
CA GLN A 4 11.27 10.03 13.79
C GLN A 4 10.08 9.12 13.53
N GLY A 5 10.35 7.83 13.29
CA GLY A 5 9.31 6.82 13.11
C GLY A 5 8.62 6.87 11.74
N ARG A 6 7.34 6.52 11.73
CA ARG A 6 6.52 6.41 10.51
C ARG A 6 6.15 7.80 10.00
N ILE A 7 6.24 8.02 8.69
CA ILE A 7 5.93 9.30 8.06
C ILE A 7 4.45 9.30 7.65
N PRO A 8 3.61 10.21 8.15
CA PRO A 8 2.23 10.33 7.70
C PRO A 8 2.18 10.85 6.27
N VAL A 9 1.32 10.25 5.45
CA VAL A 9 1.12 10.61 4.05
C VAL A 9 -0.36 10.51 3.70
N GLU A 10 -0.78 11.29 2.70
CA GLU A 10 -2.11 11.17 2.11
C GLU A 10 -2.12 10.11 1.01
N PHE A 11 -3.24 9.41 0.84
CA PHE A 11 -3.39 8.40 -0.22
C PHE A 11 -2.99 8.92 -1.60
N GLY A 12 -3.52 10.07 -2.01
CA GLY A 12 -3.22 10.65 -3.32
C GLY A 12 -1.80 11.18 -3.49
N GLN A 13 -1.00 11.29 -2.41
CA GLN A 13 0.44 11.56 -2.51
C GLN A 13 1.23 10.30 -2.83
N VAL A 14 0.75 9.14 -2.38
CA VAL A 14 1.41 7.84 -2.60
C VAL A 14 0.93 7.21 -3.91
N PHE A 15 -0.38 7.26 -4.18
CA PHE A 15 -1.04 6.61 -5.29
C PHE A 15 -1.88 7.63 -6.08
N PRO A 16 -1.24 8.54 -6.83
CA PRO A 16 -1.96 9.59 -7.55
C PRO A 16 -2.90 9.05 -8.64
N HIS A 17 -2.62 7.85 -9.16
CA HIS A 17 -3.46 7.18 -10.16
C HIS A 17 -4.53 6.27 -9.53
N GLY A 18 -4.53 6.13 -8.20
CA GLY A 18 -5.34 5.15 -7.49
C GLY A 18 -4.75 3.75 -7.53
N VAL A 19 -5.38 2.83 -6.80
CA VAL A 19 -4.96 1.43 -6.75
C VAL A 19 -6.16 0.49 -6.75
N PHE A 20 -5.94 -0.74 -7.21
CA PHE A 20 -6.95 -1.79 -7.26
C PHE A 20 -6.52 -3.00 -6.45
N ALA A 21 -7.33 -3.44 -5.50
CA ALA A 21 -7.18 -4.75 -4.86
C ALA A 21 -7.77 -5.85 -5.76
N THR A 22 -7.12 -7.01 -5.80
CA THR A 22 -7.61 -8.19 -6.55
C THR A 22 -8.25 -9.25 -5.66
N ASP A 23 -7.94 -9.23 -4.36
CA ASP A 23 -8.32 -10.24 -3.39
C ASP A 23 -8.82 -9.59 -2.10
N ALA A 24 -9.58 -10.35 -1.31
CA ALA A 24 -9.97 -9.92 0.03
C ALA A 24 -8.75 -9.70 0.94
N ALA A 25 -8.91 -8.84 1.95
CA ALA A 25 -7.87 -8.62 2.95
C ALA A 25 -7.53 -9.93 3.68
N GLN A 26 -6.24 -10.20 3.86
CA GLN A 26 -5.74 -11.43 4.48
C GLN A 26 -5.05 -11.12 5.80
N PRO A 27 -5.09 -12.00 6.82
CA PRO A 27 -4.30 -11.81 8.02
C PRO A 27 -2.79 -11.86 7.66
N LEU A 28 -2.00 -10.92 8.20
CA LEU A 28 -0.55 -11.03 8.11
C LEU A 28 -0.06 -12.05 9.13
N GLU A 29 0.31 -13.24 8.71
CA GLU A 29 0.84 -14.25 9.63
C GLU A 29 2.28 -13.96 10.04
N ASN A 30 2.61 -14.31 11.28
CA ASN A 30 3.99 -14.43 11.72
C ASN A 30 4.57 -15.74 11.17
N TYR A 31 5.75 -15.65 10.57
CA TYR A 31 6.42 -16.80 9.97
C TYR A 31 6.72 -17.91 10.99
N ASP A 32 7.12 -17.56 12.20
CA ASP A 32 7.56 -18.52 13.23
C ASP A 32 6.38 -19.14 13.97
N THR A 33 5.41 -18.32 14.40
CA THR A 33 4.30 -18.78 15.25
C THR A 33 3.06 -19.20 14.46
N LYS A 34 2.99 -18.89 13.16
CA LYS A 34 1.80 -19.06 12.30
C LYS A 34 0.54 -18.36 12.80
N GLN A 35 0.65 -17.53 13.82
CA GLN A 35 -0.44 -16.71 14.32
C GLN A 35 -0.49 -15.37 13.58
N GLN A 36 -1.67 -14.75 13.55
CA GLN A 36 -1.81 -13.40 13.01
C GLN A 36 -0.91 -12.43 13.79
N LYS A 37 -0.20 -11.60 13.04
CA LYS A 37 0.69 -10.59 13.57
C LYS A 37 -0.12 -9.46 14.22
N ILE A 38 0.27 -9.11 15.43
CA ILE A 38 -0.22 -7.93 16.14
C ILE A 38 0.84 -6.83 16.03
N ASP A 39 0.42 -5.60 15.72
CA ASP A 39 1.30 -4.45 15.69
C ASP A 39 1.65 -4.00 17.11
N LYS A 40 2.96 -3.90 17.40
CA LYS A 40 3.45 -3.66 18.77
C LYS A 40 3.10 -2.28 19.33
N GLU A 41 2.92 -1.28 18.46
CA GLU A 41 2.62 0.09 18.89
C GLU A 41 1.11 0.27 19.16
N THR A 42 0.26 -0.33 18.33
CA THR A 42 -1.20 -0.13 18.39
C THR A 42 -1.95 -1.25 19.09
N GLY A 43 -1.35 -2.43 19.24
CA GLY A 43 -2.01 -3.64 19.74
C GLY A 43 -3.06 -4.21 18.78
N LEU A 44 -3.13 -3.71 17.54
CA LEU A 44 -4.12 -4.15 16.54
C LEU A 44 -3.61 -5.31 15.69
N PRO A 45 -4.49 -6.23 15.26
CA PRO A 45 -4.18 -7.19 14.21
C PRO A 45 -3.76 -6.48 12.92
N VAL A 46 -2.76 -7.06 12.26
CA VAL A 46 -2.28 -6.60 10.97
C VAL A 46 -2.95 -7.42 9.87
N TRP A 47 -3.60 -6.72 8.95
CA TRP A 47 -4.17 -7.25 7.72
C TRP A 47 -3.31 -6.83 6.54
N VAL A 48 -3.38 -7.59 5.46
CA VAL A 48 -2.68 -7.32 4.20
C VAL A 48 -3.70 -7.15 3.11
N VAL A 49 -3.59 -6.04 2.40
CA VAL A 49 -4.27 -5.83 1.12
C VAL A 49 -3.20 -5.73 0.06
N ASN A 50 -3.19 -6.68 -0.88
CA ASN A 50 -2.35 -6.59 -2.07
C ASN A 50 -3.11 -5.77 -3.11
N VAL A 51 -2.43 -4.77 -3.67
CA VAL A 51 -3.01 -3.86 -4.64
C VAL A 51 -2.11 -3.72 -5.86
N TYR A 52 -2.70 -3.32 -6.97
CA TYR A 52 -2.02 -2.89 -8.17
C TYR A 52 -2.13 -1.38 -8.31
N ASP A 53 -0.99 -0.72 -8.49
CA ASP A 53 -0.93 0.70 -8.87
C ASP A 53 -1.47 0.87 -10.29
N ALA A 54 -2.33 1.87 -10.48
CA ALA A 54 -2.94 2.21 -11.76
C ALA A 54 -2.07 3.14 -12.62
N ASP A 55 -0.86 3.49 -12.18
CA ASP A 55 0.10 4.24 -12.97
C ASP A 55 0.50 3.49 -14.26
N PRO A 56 0.18 4.02 -15.46
CA PRO A 56 0.48 3.37 -16.73
C PRO A 56 2.00 3.30 -17.02
N THR A 57 2.80 4.11 -16.34
CA THR A 57 4.26 4.16 -16.51
C THR A 57 4.99 3.23 -15.54
N ALA A 58 4.28 2.65 -14.57
CA ALA A 58 4.87 1.75 -13.59
C ALA A 58 5.33 0.44 -14.24
N LYS A 59 6.56 0.03 -13.94
CA LYS A 59 7.07 -1.30 -14.34
C LYS A 59 6.25 -2.38 -13.62
N HIS A 60 5.95 -3.50 -14.29
CA HIS A 60 5.14 -4.61 -13.72
C HIS A 60 5.57 -5.09 -12.32
N LYS A 61 6.87 -5.08 -12.01
CA LYS A 61 7.36 -5.47 -10.67
C LYS A 61 7.10 -4.42 -9.59
N ALA A 62 6.94 -3.15 -9.98
CA ALA A 62 6.68 -2.03 -9.09
C ALA A 62 5.18 -1.77 -8.88
N SER A 63 4.33 -2.22 -9.80
CA SER A 63 2.88 -2.02 -9.72
C SER A 63 2.21 -2.89 -8.65
N ALA A 64 2.78 -4.05 -8.30
CA ALA A 64 2.25 -4.90 -7.23
C ALA A 64 2.74 -4.41 -5.85
N ILE A 65 1.82 -3.92 -5.04
CA ILE A 65 2.11 -3.24 -3.78
C ILE A 65 1.36 -3.91 -2.63
N ARG A 66 2.04 -4.02 -1.49
CA ARG A 66 1.47 -4.58 -0.26
C ARG A 66 1.20 -3.49 0.76
N VAL A 67 -0.06 -3.29 1.13
CA VAL A 67 -0.45 -2.34 2.18
C VAL A 67 -0.86 -3.11 3.43
N ARG A 68 -0.28 -2.74 4.58
CA ARG A 68 -0.62 -3.33 5.88
C ARG A 68 -1.70 -2.49 6.56
N VAL A 69 -2.87 -3.06 6.78
CA VAL A 69 -4.00 -2.36 7.42
C VAL A 69 -4.10 -2.78 8.89
N LEU A 70 -4.08 -1.80 9.80
CA LEU A 70 -4.22 -2.00 11.23
C LEU A 70 -5.69 -1.87 11.61
N ALA A 71 -6.35 -3.00 11.89
CA ALA A 71 -7.78 -3.02 12.16
C ALA A 71 -8.15 -4.16 13.12
N LYS A 72 -9.15 -3.92 13.99
CA LYS A 72 -9.64 -4.90 14.96
C LYS A 72 -10.25 -6.14 14.30
N VAL A 73 -10.86 -5.97 13.14
CA VAL A 73 -11.51 -7.02 12.34
C VAL A 73 -11.01 -6.94 10.90
N CYS A 74 -11.27 -7.98 10.11
CA CYS A 74 -10.91 -8.01 8.70
C CYS A 74 -11.57 -6.81 7.97
N PRO A 75 -10.80 -5.92 7.34
CA PRO A 75 -11.38 -4.80 6.61
C PRO A 75 -12.15 -5.31 5.39
N VAL A 76 -13.40 -4.91 5.27
CA VAL A 76 -14.22 -5.19 4.08
C VAL A 76 -13.74 -4.27 2.97
N LEU A 77 -13.40 -4.87 1.82
CA LEU A 77 -12.99 -4.12 0.65
C LEU A 77 -14.23 -3.72 -0.17
N PRO A 78 -14.16 -2.59 -0.90
CA PRO A 78 -15.15 -2.21 -1.90
C PRO A 78 -15.47 -3.32 -2.90
N GLU A 79 -16.65 -3.23 -3.51
CA GLU A 79 -17.06 -4.16 -4.56
C GLU A 79 -16.23 -4.00 -5.83
N PRO A 80 -16.03 -5.09 -6.61
CA PRO A 80 -15.26 -5.02 -7.84
C PRO A 80 -16.06 -4.28 -8.90
N VAL A 81 -15.37 -3.45 -9.68
CA VAL A 81 -15.99 -2.66 -10.78
C VAL A 81 -15.71 -3.25 -12.15
N MET A 82 -14.64 -4.05 -12.28
CA MET A 82 -14.29 -4.75 -13.51
C MET A 82 -13.52 -6.03 -13.18
N GLY A 83 -14.03 -7.20 -13.60
CA GLY A 83 -13.41 -8.48 -13.25
C GLY A 83 -13.12 -8.60 -11.74
N PRO A 84 -11.92 -9.01 -11.30
CA PRO A 84 -11.56 -9.08 -9.89
C PRO A 84 -11.11 -7.73 -9.29
N PHE A 85 -11.06 -6.64 -10.07
CA PHE A 85 -10.46 -5.37 -9.64
C PHE A 85 -11.42 -4.54 -8.79
N ARG A 86 -11.03 -4.32 -7.54
CA ARG A 86 -11.72 -3.52 -6.53
C ARG A 86 -10.97 -2.21 -6.34
N PRO A 87 -11.54 -1.05 -6.71
CA PRO A 87 -10.86 0.22 -6.50
C PRO A 87 -10.88 0.54 -5.00
N VAL A 88 -9.73 0.89 -4.43
CA VAL A 88 -9.60 1.15 -2.99
C VAL A 88 -8.85 2.44 -2.70
N GLU A 89 -9.29 3.14 -1.67
CA GLU A 89 -8.54 4.22 -1.03
C GLU A 89 -8.20 3.82 0.41
N PHE A 90 -6.99 4.15 0.84
CA PHE A 90 -6.53 3.89 2.20
C PHE A 90 -6.54 5.17 3.03
N THR A 91 -6.97 5.07 4.29
CA THR A 91 -6.99 6.21 5.23
C THR A 91 -5.96 6.04 6.33
N GLY A 92 -5.49 7.16 6.90
CA GLY A 92 -4.49 7.13 7.97
C GLY A 92 -3.17 6.51 7.51
N MET A 93 -2.76 6.81 6.28
CA MET A 93 -1.59 6.19 5.68
C MET A 93 -0.31 6.67 6.34
N THR A 94 0.62 5.72 6.51
CA THR A 94 1.99 6.02 6.90
C THR A 94 2.97 5.19 6.06
N VAL A 95 4.16 5.76 5.83
CA VAL A 95 5.26 5.07 5.18
C VAL A 95 6.45 4.92 6.11
N THR A 96 7.20 3.84 5.93
CA THR A 96 8.48 3.64 6.61
C THR A 96 9.54 3.26 5.57
N PRO A 97 10.57 4.10 5.37
CA PRO A 97 11.68 3.76 4.48
C PRO A 97 12.52 2.64 5.07
N TYR A 98 13.04 1.77 4.21
CA TYR A 98 14.02 0.76 4.58
C TYR A 98 15.00 0.53 3.44
N VAL A 99 16.18 -0.01 3.75
CA VAL A 99 17.18 -0.38 2.75
C VAL A 99 16.90 -1.82 2.31
N GLU A 100 16.75 -2.02 1.01
CA GLU A 100 16.56 -3.32 0.38
C GLU A 100 17.74 -3.64 -0.53
N VAL A 101 18.18 -4.91 -0.53
CA VAL A 101 19.12 -5.42 -1.53
C VAL A 101 18.35 -5.74 -2.80
N ALA A 102 18.54 -4.93 -3.84
CA ALA A 102 17.89 -5.07 -5.13
C ALA A 102 18.58 -6.08 -6.07
N GLY A 103 19.83 -6.44 -5.76
CA GLY A 103 20.61 -7.41 -6.54
C GLY A 103 22.09 -7.40 -6.18
N LYS A 104 22.92 -7.94 -7.08
CA LYS A 104 24.39 -7.88 -6.99
C LYS A 104 24.97 -7.30 -8.27
N ASN A 105 26.06 -6.53 -8.17
CA ASN A 105 26.81 -6.06 -9.33
C ASN A 105 27.70 -7.18 -9.91
N PRO A 106 28.39 -6.97 -11.07
CA PRO A 106 29.27 -8.00 -11.65
C PRO A 106 30.43 -8.45 -10.75
N LYS A 107 30.79 -7.66 -9.74
CA LYS A 107 31.80 -8.00 -8.73
C LYS A 107 31.24 -8.78 -7.54
N GLY A 108 29.93 -9.06 -7.53
CA GLY A 108 29.23 -9.77 -6.46
C GLY A 108 28.79 -8.90 -5.27
N GLU A 109 29.00 -7.59 -5.32
CA GLU A 109 28.64 -6.66 -4.24
C GLU A 109 27.14 -6.32 -4.28
N PRO A 110 26.47 -6.17 -3.13
CA PRO A 110 25.03 -5.90 -3.09
C PRO A 110 24.71 -4.50 -3.64
N ILE A 111 23.77 -4.45 -4.58
CA ILE A 111 23.14 -3.20 -5.02
C ILE A 111 21.97 -2.96 -4.07
N THR A 112 21.99 -1.85 -3.34
CA THR A 112 20.93 -1.48 -2.41
C THR A 112 20.10 -0.31 -2.94
N ARG A 113 18.85 -0.23 -2.49
CA ARG A 113 17.96 0.90 -2.75
C ARG A 113 17.13 1.22 -1.51
N VAL A 114 16.60 2.43 -1.46
CA VAL A 114 15.53 2.77 -0.50
C VAL A 114 14.21 2.25 -1.06
N ALA A 115 13.52 1.47 -0.23
CA ALA A 115 12.17 1.00 -0.47
C ALA A 115 11.25 1.47 0.66
N TYR A 116 9.93 1.33 0.48
CA TYR A 116 8.94 1.79 1.44
C TYR A 116 8.00 0.67 1.83
N SER A 117 7.69 0.59 3.12
CA SER A 117 6.56 -0.20 3.60
C SER A 117 5.38 0.73 3.87
N TYR A 118 4.20 0.31 3.43
CA TYR A 118 2.97 1.08 3.53
C TYR A 118 2.09 0.52 4.65
N ARG A 119 1.54 1.41 5.46
CA ARG A 119 0.53 1.10 6.47
C ARG A 119 -0.67 2.02 6.31
N ALA A 120 -1.83 1.53 6.72
CA ALA A 120 -3.08 2.28 6.79
C ALA A 120 -3.88 1.84 8.02
N THR A 121 -4.87 2.63 8.42
CA THR A 121 -5.81 2.28 9.50
C THR A 121 -7.22 2.02 8.98
N GLY A 122 -7.49 2.30 7.70
CA GLY A 122 -8.79 2.06 7.09
C GLY A 122 -8.69 1.88 5.58
N VAL A 123 -9.79 1.35 5.01
CA VAL A 123 -9.98 1.12 3.57
C VAL A 123 -11.39 1.59 3.23
N GLN A 124 -11.54 2.28 2.10
CA GLN A 124 -12.83 2.77 1.60
C GLN A 124 -12.90 2.73 0.06
N ALA A 125 -14.09 2.91 -0.49
CA ALA A 125 -14.26 3.14 -1.92
C ALA A 125 -13.73 4.54 -2.29
N PRO A 126 -13.18 4.72 -3.50
CA PRO A 126 -12.74 6.04 -3.94
C PRO A 126 -13.89 7.04 -3.99
N GLY A 127 -13.62 8.29 -3.61
CA GLY A 127 -14.63 9.35 -3.57
C GLY A 127 -15.56 9.32 -2.33
N GLY A 128 -15.29 8.46 -1.34
CA GLY A 128 -15.91 8.55 -0.02
C GLY A 128 -15.59 9.88 0.67
N ALA A 129 -16.63 10.65 0.98
CA ALA A 129 -16.66 11.93 1.72
C ALA A 129 -15.36 12.76 1.71
N GLY A 130 -15.04 13.41 0.59
CA GLY A 130 -14.20 14.61 0.66
C GLY A 130 -13.23 14.92 -0.48
N ARG A 131 -13.21 14.20 -1.61
CA ARG A 131 -12.31 14.59 -2.72
C ARG A 131 -12.97 14.47 -4.08
N ALA A 132 -13.32 15.63 -4.63
CA ALA A 132 -13.62 15.81 -6.04
C ALA A 132 -12.44 15.29 -6.87
N ALA A 133 -12.73 14.36 -7.78
CA ALA A 133 -11.79 13.89 -8.78
C ALA A 133 -11.16 15.09 -9.50
N ARG A 134 -9.83 15.21 -9.45
CA ARG A 134 -9.15 16.09 -10.40
C ARG A 134 -9.34 15.46 -11.78
N PRO A 135 -9.89 16.19 -12.77
CA PRO A 135 -10.04 15.63 -14.10
C PRO A 135 -8.66 15.31 -14.66
N ALA A 136 -8.52 14.11 -15.21
CA ALA A 136 -7.36 13.68 -15.95
C ALA A 136 -7.02 14.75 -17.00
N GLY A 137 -5.76 15.19 -17.00
CA GLY A 137 -5.25 16.18 -17.93
C GLY A 137 -5.58 15.74 -19.36
N LYS A 138 -6.39 16.54 -20.03
CA LYS A 138 -6.69 16.42 -21.45
C LYS A 138 -5.45 16.80 -22.23
N ASP A 139 -5.08 15.96 -23.19
CA ASP A 139 -3.99 16.18 -24.14
C ASP A 139 -3.95 17.62 -24.67
N ALA A 140 -2.74 18.17 -24.77
CA ALA A 140 -2.48 19.42 -25.48
C ALA A 140 -1.26 19.24 -26.40
N ALA A 141 -1.60 19.09 -27.69
CA ALA A 141 -0.87 19.38 -28.93
C ALA A 141 0.46 18.65 -29.22
#